data_AF-A0A9R0TIF2-F1
#
_entry.id   AF-A0A9R0TIF2-F1
#
_cell.length_a   1.000
_cell.length_b   1.000
_cell.length_c   1.000
_cell.angle_alpha   90.00
_cell.angle_beta   90.00
_cell.angle_gamma   90.00
#
_symmetry.space_group_name_H-M   'P 1'
#
loop_
_entity.id
_entity.type
_entity.pdbx_description
1 polymer ?
#
loop_
_entity_poly.entity_id
_entity_poly.type
_entity_poly.pdbx_seq_one_letter_code
_entity_poly.pdbx_strand_id
1 'polypeptide(L)'
;MSGKKPENCKLIVSSHNYDNTPSAEELASLLAQIQATGADIVKIATTATEIVDVSRMFQILVHCQEKQVPIIGLVMNDRGFISRVLCPKFGGYLTFGSLEKGKESAPSQPTAADLINVYNIRQIGPDTKVFGIIGNPVGHSKSPILHNEAFRSVGLNAVYVPFLVDDLAKFLSTYSSPDFAGFSCTIPHKEAAVRCCDEVDPIARDIGAVNTIIRKPDGKLVGYNTDYVGAISAIEDGIRGFYMPLYIEPLYYC
;
A
#
# COMPACT_ATOMS: atom_id res chain seq x y z
N MET A 1 -29.45 2.90 -32.65
CA MET A 1 -29.77 4.13 -31.88
C MET A 1 -28.89 5.25 -32.41
N SER A 2 -29.45 6.22 -33.14
CA SER A 2 -28.68 7.27 -33.84
C SER A 2 -28.79 8.64 -33.14
N GLY A 3 -28.48 8.69 -31.84
CA GLY A 3 -28.30 9.95 -31.12
C GLY A 3 -26.84 10.38 -31.16
N LYS A 4 -26.55 11.64 -31.52
CA LYS A 4 -25.20 12.21 -31.36
C LYS A 4 -24.88 12.28 -29.87
N LYS A 5 -23.71 11.77 -29.48
CA LYS A 5 -23.17 11.87 -28.12
C LYS A 5 -22.93 13.35 -27.75
N PRO A 6 -23.39 13.84 -26.59
CA PRO A 6 -23.07 15.20 -26.13
C PRO A 6 -21.55 15.41 -26.00
N GLU A 7 -21.05 16.60 -26.30
CA GLU A 7 -19.60 16.90 -26.35
C GLU A 7 -18.87 16.64 -25.02
N ASN A 8 -19.54 16.87 -23.87
CA ASN A 8 -18.95 16.66 -22.54
C ASN A 8 -19.29 15.30 -21.91
N CYS A 9 -19.73 14.33 -22.70
CA CYS A 9 -20.02 12.98 -22.24
C CYS A 9 -18.87 12.04 -22.60
N LYS A 10 -18.44 11.19 -21.65
CA LYS A 10 -17.49 10.09 -21.88
C LYS A 10 -18.15 8.75 -21.56
N LEU A 11 -18.02 7.78 -22.46
CA LEU A 11 -18.48 6.41 -22.32
C LEU A 11 -17.38 5.60 -21.60
N ILE A 12 -17.71 5.13 -20.40
CA ILE A 12 -16.92 4.11 -19.71
C ILE A 12 -17.49 2.75 -20.11
N VAL A 13 -16.65 1.88 -20.65
CA VAL A 13 -17.01 0.47 -20.88
C VAL A 13 -16.24 -0.39 -19.89
N SER A 14 -16.96 -1.21 -19.13
CA SER A 14 -16.43 -1.91 -17.98
C SER A 14 -16.53 -3.43 -18.09
N SER A 15 -15.50 -4.13 -17.64
CA SER A 15 -15.50 -5.57 -17.38
C SER A 15 -15.24 -5.85 -15.90
N HIS A 16 -15.91 -6.87 -15.35
CA HIS A 16 -15.75 -7.31 -13.96
C HIS A 16 -15.45 -8.81 -13.95
N ASN A 17 -14.32 -9.19 -13.38
CA ASN A 17 -13.96 -10.57 -13.06
C ASN A 17 -14.01 -10.73 -11.54
N TYR A 18 -14.96 -11.52 -11.06
CA TYR A 18 -15.17 -11.73 -9.63
C TYR A 18 -14.35 -12.89 -9.06
N ASP A 19 -13.73 -13.70 -9.91
CA ASP A 19 -13.06 -14.94 -9.53
C ASP A 19 -11.57 -14.73 -9.27
N ASN A 20 -10.88 -14.02 -10.17
CA ASN A 20 -9.43 -13.83 -10.09
C ASN A 20 -8.95 -12.58 -10.84
N THR A 21 -7.63 -12.42 -10.90
CA THR A 21 -6.95 -11.48 -11.79
C THR A 21 -6.26 -12.29 -12.88
N PRO A 22 -6.67 -12.19 -14.16
CA PRO A 22 -6.04 -12.91 -15.27
C PRO A 22 -4.55 -12.56 -15.46
N SER A 23 -3.89 -13.27 -16.36
CA SER A 23 -2.53 -12.94 -16.81
C SER A 23 -2.46 -11.56 -17.46
N ALA A 24 -1.26 -10.99 -17.57
CA ALA A 24 -1.07 -9.70 -18.23
C ALA A 24 -1.48 -9.74 -19.72
N GLU A 25 -1.29 -10.88 -20.40
CA GLU A 25 -1.71 -11.08 -21.80
C GLU A 25 -3.24 -11.08 -21.94
N GLU A 26 -3.95 -11.78 -21.05
CA GLU A 26 -5.41 -11.80 -21.04
C GLU A 26 -5.98 -10.42 -20.69
N LEU A 27 -5.38 -9.69 -19.74
CA LEU A 27 -5.76 -8.32 -19.41
C LEU A 27 -5.52 -7.36 -20.59
N ALA A 28 -4.41 -7.50 -21.31
CA ALA A 28 -4.11 -6.71 -22.50
C ALA A 28 -5.07 -7.02 -23.66
N SER A 29 -5.45 -8.29 -23.81
CA SER A 29 -6.47 -8.71 -24.79
C SER A 29 -7.85 -8.12 -24.45
N LEU A 30 -8.23 -8.15 -23.17
CA LEU A 30 -9.47 -7.53 -22.68
C LEU A 30 -9.46 -5.99 -22.88
N LEU A 31 -8.34 -5.34 -22.60
CA LEU A 31 -8.14 -3.91 -22.87
C LEU A 31 -8.42 -3.60 -24.35
N ALA A 32 -7.81 -4.35 -25.27
CA ALA A 32 -8.00 -4.15 -26.71
C ALA A 32 -9.45 -4.39 -27.14
N GLN A 33 -10.11 -5.42 -26.59
CA GLN A 33 -11.54 -5.69 -26.84
C GLN A 33 -12.42 -4.53 -26.38
N ILE A 34 -12.18 -3.98 -25.20
CA ILE A 34 -12.95 -2.83 -24.69
C ILE A 34 -12.70 -1.60 -25.55
N GLN A 35 -11.46 -1.33 -25.96
CA GLN A 35 -11.15 -0.21 -26.86
C GLN A 35 -11.87 -0.35 -28.23
N ALA A 36 -11.93 -1.57 -28.78
CA ALA A 36 -12.62 -1.84 -30.04
C ALA A 36 -14.13 -1.53 -30.01
N THR A 37 -14.74 -1.43 -28.82
CA THR A 37 -16.13 -1.00 -28.66
C THR A 37 -16.35 0.50 -28.90
N GLY A 38 -15.27 1.30 -28.96
CA GLY A 38 -15.32 2.76 -29.03
C GLY A 38 -15.42 3.45 -27.67
N ALA A 39 -14.97 2.79 -26.59
CA ALA A 39 -14.94 3.36 -25.24
C ALA A 39 -13.99 4.58 -25.15
N ASP A 40 -14.42 5.65 -24.46
CA ASP A 40 -13.52 6.78 -24.15
C ASP A 40 -12.63 6.47 -22.94
N ILE A 41 -13.13 5.65 -22.02
CA ILE A 41 -12.43 5.22 -20.81
C ILE A 41 -12.67 3.72 -20.63
N VAL A 42 -11.59 2.98 -20.45
CA VAL A 42 -11.63 1.54 -20.16
C VAL A 42 -11.81 1.35 -18.66
N LYS A 43 -12.63 0.39 -18.22
CA LYS A 43 -12.69 -0.02 -16.81
C LYS A 43 -12.52 -1.54 -16.69
N ILE A 44 -11.52 -1.97 -15.93
CA ILE A 44 -11.29 -3.38 -15.62
C ILE A 44 -11.24 -3.53 -14.10
N ALA A 45 -12.16 -4.32 -13.56
CA ALA A 45 -12.17 -4.71 -12.16
C ALA A 45 -11.95 -6.22 -12.06
N THR A 46 -10.91 -6.65 -11.35
CA THR A 46 -10.61 -8.07 -11.11
C THR A 46 -10.67 -8.39 -9.63
N THR A 47 -10.45 -9.65 -9.25
CA THR A 47 -10.39 -10.07 -7.84
C THR A 47 -8.97 -10.53 -7.47
N ALA A 48 -8.45 -10.06 -6.34
CA ALA A 48 -7.20 -10.59 -5.80
C ALA A 48 -7.44 -11.91 -5.07
N THR A 49 -6.76 -12.97 -5.49
CA THR A 49 -6.60 -14.19 -4.70
C THR A 49 -5.34 -14.10 -3.83
N GLU A 50 -4.30 -13.43 -4.36
CA GLU A 50 -3.07 -13.07 -3.66
C GLU A 50 -2.73 -11.59 -3.91
N ILE A 51 -1.98 -10.96 -3.01
CA ILE A 51 -1.60 -9.54 -3.18
C ILE A 51 -0.73 -9.30 -4.43
N VAL A 52 0.01 -10.30 -4.88
CA VAL A 52 0.87 -10.23 -6.07
C VAL A 52 0.07 -10.07 -7.36
N ASP A 53 -1.23 -10.34 -7.33
CA ASP A 53 -2.14 -10.13 -8.47
C ASP A 53 -2.22 -8.66 -8.89
N VAL A 54 -2.09 -7.74 -7.93
CA VAL A 54 -2.18 -6.30 -8.20
C VAL A 54 -1.05 -5.83 -9.13
N SER A 55 0.11 -6.50 -9.11
CA SER A 55 1.22 -6.16 -10.00
C SER A 55 0.83 -6.24 -11.49
N ARG A 56 -0.01 -7.21 -11.88
CA ARG A 56 -0.50 -7.35 -13.26
C ARG A 56 -1.42 -6.19 -13.63
N MET A 57 -2.27 -5.74 -12.72
CA MET A 57 -3.08 -4.55 -12.95
C MET A 57 -2.21 -3.28 -13.08
N PHE A 58 -1.19 -3.13 -12.23
CA PHE A 58 -0.25 -1.99 -12.35
C PHE A 58 0.51 -1.99 -13.68
N GLN A 59 0.94 -3.15 -14.19
CA GLN A 59 1.55 -3.25 -15.51
C GLN A 59 0.62 -2.72 -16.62
N ILE A 60 -0.67 -3.07 -16.56
CA ILE A 60 -1.67 -2.58 -17.52
C ILE A 60 -1.89 -1.08 -17.37
N LEU A 61 -1.96 -0.56 -16.14
CA LEU A 61 -2.12 0.88 -15.91
C LEU A 61 -0.93 1.68 -16.46
N VAL A 62 0.31 1.23 -16.22
CA VAL A 62 1.52 1.88 -16.75
C VAL A 62 1.52 1.83 -18.28
N HIS A 63 1.20 0.68 -18.87
CA HIS A 63 1.09 0.54 -20.32
C HIS A 63 0.07 1.52 -20.94
N CYS A 64 -1.09 1.66 -20.30
CA CYS A 64 -2.11 2.60 -20.73
C CYS A 64 -1.67 4.06 -20.56
N GLN A 65 -0.96 4.39 -19.49
CA GLN A 65 -0.41 5.73 -19.26
C GLN A 65 0.56 6.14 -20.37
N GLU A 66 1.50 5.25 -20.74
CA GLU A 66 2.45 5.47 -21.84
C GLU A 66 1.74 5.69 -23.19
N LYS A 67 0.64 4.95 -23.42
CA LYS A 67 -0.18 5.06 -24.63
C LYS A 67 -1.29 6.12 -24.56
N GLN A 68 -1.36 6.89 -23.47
CA GLN A 68 -2.40 7.90 -23.23
C GLN A 68 -3.83 7.35 -23.33
N VAL A 69 -4.04 6.11 -22.91
CA VAL A 69 -5.35 5.45 -22.85
C VAL A 69 -5.93 5.63 -21.44
N PRO A 70 -7.05 6.35 -21.28
CA PRO A 70 -7.71 6.47 -19.97
C PRO A 70 -8.23 5.12 -19.48
N ILE A 71 -7.76 4.68 -18.31
CA ILE A 71 -8.14 3.39 -17.74
C ILE A 71 -8.43 3.46 -16.24
N ILE A 72 -9.49 2.78 -15.82
CA ILE A 72 -9.85 2.52 -14.43
C ILE A 72 -9.53 1.06 -14.14
N GLY A 73 -8.35 0.79 -13.58
CA GLY A 73 -7.90 -0.55 -13.23
C GLY A 73 -7.98 -0.76 -11.72
N LEU A 74 -8.77 -1.74 -11.27
CA LEU A 74 -8.98 -2.01 -9.85
C LEU A 74 -8.93 -3.50 -9.58
N VAL A 75 -8.43 -3.85 -8.40
CA VAL A 75 -8.41 -5.23 -7.90
C VAL A 75 -9.20 -5.27 -6.59
N MET A 76 -10.25 -6.07 -6.56
CA MET A 76 -11.18 -6.24 -5.45
C MET A 76 -10.60 -7.18 -4.37
N ASN A 77 -11.27 -7.22 -3.22
CA ASN A 77 -10.87 -7.90 -1.98
C ASN A 77 -9.70 -7.24 -1.24
N ASP A 78 -9.45 -7.68 0.00
CA ASP A 78 -8.52 -7.02 0.93
C ASP A 78 -7.09 -7.04 0.40
N ARG A 79 -6.72 -8.11 -0.32
CA ARG A 79 -5.44 -8.26 -0.99
C ARG A 79 -5.28 -7.30 -2.18
N GLY A 80 -6.39 -6.86 -2.76
CA GLY A 80 -6.43 -5.89 -3.85
C GLY A 80 -6.37 -4.42 -3.40
N PHE A 81 -6.41 -4.16 -2.09
CA PHE A 81 -6.54 -2.81 -1.52
C PHE A 81 -5.56 -1.79 -2.10
N ILE A 82 -4.29 -2.16 -2.26
CA ILE A 82 -3.24 -1.26 -2.76
C ILE A 82 -3.52 -0.75 -4.18
N SER A 83 -4.30 -1.48 -5.00
CA SER A 83 -4.72 -1.03 -6.33
C SER A 83 -5.55 0.25 -6.28
N ARG A 84 -6.32 0.43 -5.19
CA ARG A 84 -7.22 1.58 -5.00
C ARG A 84 -6.49 2.82 -4.51
N VAL A 85 -5.39 2.64 -3.76
CA VAL A 85 -4.60 3.74 -3.18
C VAL A 85 -3.51 4.20 -4.14
N LEU A 86 -2.81 3.25 -4.76
CA LEU A 86 -1.64 3.54 -5.60
C LEU A 86 -2.02 3.83 -7.06
N CYS A 87 -3.31 3.89 -7.40
CA CYS A 87 -3.74 4.16 -8.77
C CYS A 87 -3.12 5.43 -9.38
N PRO A 88 -2.93 6.57 -8.65
CA PRO A 88 -2.36 7.77 -9.27
C PRO A 88 -0.89 7.59 -9.65
N LYS A 89 -0.14 6.79 -8.89
CA LYS A 89 1.28 6.49 -9.18
C LYS A 89 1.43 5.69 -10.47
N PHE A 90 0.54 4.73 -10.70
CA PHE A 90 0.64 3.79 -11.82
C PHE A 90 -0.21 4.16 -13.04
N GLY A 91 -0.86 5.33 -13.06
CA GLY A 91 -1.59 5.83 -14.23
C GLY A 91 -3.09 5.53 -14.27
N GLY A 92 -3.69 5.13 -13.15
CA GLY A 92 -5.14 4.94 -13.03
C GLY A 92 -5.91 6.27 -13.15
N TYR A 93 -6.94 6.28 -13.98
CA TYR A 93 -7.78 7.46 -14.29
C TYR A 93 -8.65 7.89 -13.10
N LEU A 94 -9.18 6.94 -12.32
CA LEU A 94 -9.89 7.21 -11.06
C LEU A 94 -9.81 6.01 -10.12
N THR A 95 -10.13 6.27 -8.85
CA THR A 95 -10.43 5.25 -7.83
C THR A 95 -11.78 5.55 -7.18
N PHE A 96 -12.30 4.61 -6.40
CA PHE A 96 -13.56 4.76 -5.68
C PHE A 96 -13.30 4.77 -4.18
N GLY A 97 -13.83 5.78 -3.48
CA GLY A 97 -13.91 5.84 -2.03
C GLY A 97 -15.36 5.82 -1.57
N SER A 98 -15.69 5.05 -0.54
CA SER A 98 -17.03 5.09 0.08
C SER A 98 -17.22 6.41 0.85
N LEU A 99 -18.47 6.84 1.01
CA LEU A 99 -18.77 8.06 1.79
C LEU A 99 -18.46 7.85 3.28
N GLU A 100 -18.83 6.69 3.79
CA GLU A 100 -18.69 6.29 5.19
C GLU A 100 -18.36 4.79 5.26
N LYS A 101 -17.80 4.36 6.39
CA LYS A 101 -17.54 2.95 6.66
C LYS A 101 -18.85 2.17 6.72
N GLY A 102 -18.91 1.00 6.07
CA GLY A 102 -20.12 0.19 5.94
C GLY A 102 -21.03 0.59 4.78
N LYS A 103 -20.64 1.59 3.96
CA LYS A 103 -21.34 2.04 2.75
C LYS A 103 -20.52 1.76 1.49
N GLU A 104 -19.68 0.73 1.51
CA GLU A 104 -18.87 0.30 0.39
C GLU A 104 -19.75 -0.33 -0.71
N SER A 105 -19.46 -0.02 -1.97
CA SER A 105 -20.13 -0.65 -3.12
C SER A 105 -19.41 -1.93 -3.58
N ALA A 106 -18.19 -2.15 -3.11
CA ALA A 106 -17.38 -3.32 -3.43
C ALA A 106 -16.49 -3.68 -2.23
N PRO A 107 -16.10 -4.96 -2.07
CA PRO A 107 -15.20 -5.39 -1.01
C PRO A 107 -13.92 -4.54 -0.95
N SER A 108 -13.54 -4.20 0.29
CA SER A 108 -12.27 -3.58 0.64
C SER A 108 -12.06 -2.18 0.05
N GLN A 109 -13.15 -1.47 -0.19
CA GLN A 109 -13.13 -0.09 -0.61
C GLN A 109 -12.82 0.83 0.58
N PRO A 110 -11.78 1.68 0.52
CA PRO A 110 -11.52 2.68 1.56
C PRO A 110 -12.58 3.77 1.53
N THR A 111 -12.74 4.50 2.64
CA THR A 111 -13.53 5.74 2.62
C THR A 111 -12.80 6.83 1.82
N ALA A 112 -13.54 7.77 1.25
CA ALA A 112 -12.96 8.94 0.61
C ALA A 112 -12.14 9.78 1.62
N ALA A 113 -12.59 9.82 2.88
CA ALA A 113 -11.87 10.48 3.97
C ALA A 113 -10.51 9.82 4.23
N ASP A 114 -10.42 8.48 4.27
CA ASP A 114 -9.15 7.78 4.46
C ASP A 114 -8.21 7.97 3.27
N LEU A 115 -8.72 7.90 2.04
CA LEU A 115 -7.92 8.16 0.84
C LEU A 115 -7.27 9.56 0.89
N ILE A 116 -8.02 10.58 1.30
CA ILE A 116 -7.54 11.96 1.35
C ILE A 116 -6.63 12.20 2.56
N ASN A 117 -7.05 11.78 3.74
CA ASN A 117 -6.44 12.20 5.02
C ASN A 117 -5.43 11.21 5.58
N VAL A 118 -5.58 9.90 5.30
CA VAL A 118 -4.65 8.86 5.77
C VAL A 118 -3.62 8.56 4.71
N TYR A 119 -4.04 8.32 3.47
CA TYR A 119 -3.14 7.91 2.38
C TYR A 119 -2.63 9.08 1.53
N ASN A 120 -3.03 10.32 1.85
CA ASN A 120 -2.61 11.52 1.14
C ASN A 120 -2.73 11.39 -0.39
N ILE A 121 -3.80 10.77 -0.90
CA ILE A 121 -3.91 10.35 -2.32
C ILE A 121 -3.63 11.47 -3.33
N ARG A 122 -3.92 12.72 -2.97
CA ARG A 122 -3.69 13.91 -3.80
C ARG A 122 -2.20 14.23 -4.02
N GLN A 123 -1.32 13.69 -3.19
CA GLN A 123 0.13 13.88 -3.25
C GLN A 123 0.84 12.71 -3.95
N ILE A 124 0.13 11.61 -4.21
CA ILE A 124 0.70 10.44 -4.89
C ILE A 124 0.85 10.75 -6.37
N GLY A 125 2.07 10.61 -6.89
CA GLY A 125 2.40 10.72 -8.31
C GLY A 125 3.38 9.64 -8.76
N PRO A 126 3.81 9.66 -10.04
CA PRO A 126 4.67 8.64 -10.62
C PRO A 126 5.97 8.41 -9.84
N ASP A 127 6.58 9.47 -9.29
CA ASP A 127 7.86 9.40 -8.56
C ASP A 127 7.73 9.05 -7.07
N THR A 128 6.50 9.00 -6.52
CA THR A 128 6.27 8.72 -5.11
C THR A 128 6.80 7.35 -4.73
N LYS A 129 7.61 7.27 -3.67
CA LYS A 129 8.11 5.99 -3.14
C LYS A 129 7.05 5.29 -2.30
N VAL A 130 6.94 3.98 -2.45
CA VAL A 130 5.98 3.15 -1.75
C VAL A 130 6.68 2.45 -0.59
N PHE A 131 6.11 2.63 0.59
CA PHE A 131 6.43 1.92 1.82
C PHE A 131 5.19 1.17 2.30
N GLY A 132 5.35 0.27 3.25
CA GLY A 132 4.17 -0.33 3.86
C GLY A 132 4.44 -1.35 4.94
N ILE A 133 3.35 -1.78 5.57
CA ILE A 133 3.35 -2.80 6.61
C ILE A 133 2.93 -4.14 5.99
N ILE A 134 3.79 -5.14 6.09
CA ILE A 134 3.55 -6.52 5.68
C ILE A 134 3.01 -7.31 6.87
N GLY A 135 1.85 -7.96 6.71
CA GLY A 135 1.24 -8.78 7.76
C GLY A 135 0.09 -9.65 7.26
N ASN A 136 -0.33 -10.60 8.09
CA ASN A 136 -1.57 -11.36 7.90
C ASN A 136 -2.10 -11.84 9.26
N PRO A 137 -3.11 -11.17 9.85
CA PRO A 137 -3.86 -10.02 9.33
C PRO A 137 -3.07 -8.70 9.36
N VAL A 138 -3.51 -7.69 8.60
CA VAL A 138 -2.85 -6.36 8.54
C VAL A 138 -3.80 -5.15 8.63
N GLY A 139 -5.10 -5.34 8.37
CA GLY A 139 -6.07 -4.24 8.22
C GLY A 139 -6.29 -3.35 9.45
N HIS A 140 -5.85 -3.79 10.64
CA HIS A 140 -5.94 -3.02 11.88
C HIS A 140 -4.68 -2.21 12.20
N SER A 141 -3.64 -2.29 11.36
CA SER A 141 -2.39 -1.57 11.62
C SER A 141 -2.61 -0.06 11.58
N LYS A 142 -2.05 0.64 12.59
CA LYS A 142 -2.00 2.10 12.64
C LYS A 142 -0.76 2.67 11.95
N SER A 143 0.16 1.83 11.47
CA SER A 143 1.39 2.25 10.79
C SER A 143 1.11 3.18 9.59
N PRO A 144 0.09 2.95 8.74
CA PRO A 144 -0.24 3.88 7.67
C PRO A 144 -0.61 5.28 8.17
N ILE A 145 -1.33 5.40 9.29
CA ILE A 145 -1.68 6.71 9.88
C ILE A 145 -0.42 7.43 10.34
N LEU A 146 0.44 6.73 11.09
CA LEU A 146 1.67 7.30 11.63
C LEU A 146 2.65 7.74 10.53
N HIS A 147 2.96 6.85 9.59
CA HIS A 147 4.00 7.11 8.60
C HIS A 147 3.57 8.10 7.53
N ASN A 148 2.31 8.07 7.07
CA ASN A 148 1.87 9.06 6.09
C ASN A 148 1.79 10.48 6.68
N GLU A 149 1.45 10.61 7.97
CA GLU A 149 1.55 11.90 8.66
C GLU A 149 3.00 12.37 8.75
N ALA A 150 3.92 11.47 9.14
CA ALA A 150 5.34 11.77 9.24
C ALA A 150 5.95 12.13 7.87
N PHE A 151 5.61 11.42 6.79
CA PHE A 151 6.08 11.74 5.44
C PHE A 151 5.58 13.12 4.99
N ARG A 152 4.31 13.43 5.26
CA ARG A 152 3.73 14.73 4.94
C ARG A 152 4.38 15.87 5.73
N SER A 153 4.65 15.68 7.02
CA SER A 153 5.20 16.73 7.87
C SER A 153 6.62 17.14 7.51
N VAL A 154 7.41 16.21 6.96
CA VAL A 154 8.78 16.47 6.49
C VAL A 154 8.89 16.67 4.97
N GLY A 155 7.77 16.66 4.24
CA GLY A 155 7.74 16.84 2.79
C GLY A 155 8.39 15.70 1.99
N LEU A 156 8.41 14.48 2.53
CA LEU A 156 8.94 13.31 1.83
C LEU A 156 7.92 12.80 0.81
N ASN A 157 8.34 12.67 -0.46
CA ASN A 157 7.50 12.13 -1.54
C ASN A 157 7.35 10.61 -1.42
N ALA A 158 6.55 10.18 -0.45
CA ALA A 158 6.33 8.78 -0.13
C ALA A 158 4.89 8.52 0.34
N VAL A 159 4.45 7.27 0.16
CA VAL A 159 3.18 6.76 0.69
C VAL A 159 3.41 5.45 1.43
N TYR A 160 2.73 5.27 2.55
CA TYR A 160 2.75 4.06 3.37
C TYR A 160 1.40 3.33 3.30
N VAL A 161 1.39 2.06 2.88
CA VAL A 161 0.15 1.26 2.70
C VAL A 161 0.18 -0.07 3.44
N PRO A 162 -0.98 -0.68 3.76
CA PRO A 162 -1.02 -2.05 4.25
C PRO A 162 -0.84 -3.06 3.10
N PHE A 163 0.03 -4.04 3.30
CA PHE A 163 0.24 -5.19 2.43
C PHE A 163 -0.24 -6.46 3.15
N LEU A 164 -1.40 -6.98 2.74
CA LEU A 164 -1.91 -8.28 3.23
C LEU A 164 -1.20 -9.40 2.48
N VAL A 165 -0.17 -9.98 3.10
CA VAL A 165 0.76 -10.91 2.43
C VAL A 165 0.58 -12.33 2.97
N ASP A 166 0.43 -13.30 2.07
CA ASP A 166 0.42 -14.73 2.40
C ASP A 166 1.83 -15.34 2.30
N ASP A 167 2.52 -15.08 1.19
CA ASP A 167 3.89 -15.52 0.91
C ASP A 167 4.83 -14.31 0.79
N LEU A 168 5.72 -14.16 1.79
CA LEU A 168 6.67 -13.04 1.85
C LEU A 168 7.69 -13.06 0.70
N ALA A 169 8.22 -14.23 0.34
CA ALA A 169 9.26 -14.33 -0.68
C ALA A 169 8.68 -13.97 -2.06
N LYS A 170 7.48 -14.47 -2.37
CA LYS A 170 6.74 -14.13 -3.59
C LYS A 170 6.36 -12.66 -3.65
N PHE A 171 5.97 -12.07 -2.52
CA PHE A 171 5.70 -10.62 -2.43
C PHE A 171 6.96 -9.81 -2.74
N LEU A 172 8.08 -10.08 -2.08
CA LEU A 172 9.32 -9.31 -2.24
C LEU A 172 9.93 -9.43 -3.64
N SER A 173 9.80 -10.60 -4.28
CA SER A 173 10.23 -10.80 -5.67
C SER A 173 9.34 -10.07 -6.68
N THR A 174 8.01 -10.08 -6.45
CA THR A 174 7.03 -9.40 -7.30
C THR A 174 7.18 -7.88 -7.23
N TYR A 175 7.36 -7.33 -6.03
CA TYR A 175 7.49 -5.89 -5.79
C TYR A 175 8.96 -5.50 -5.62
N SER A 176 9.80 -5.95 -6.56
CA SER A 176 11.26 -5.78 -6.57
C SER A 176 11.72 -4.45 -7.16
N SER A 177 10.83 -3.67 -7.79
CA SER A 177 11.21 -2.40 -8.40
C SER A 177 11.65 -1.35 -7.37
N PRO A 178 12.46 -0.34 -7.78
CA PRO A 178 12.87 0.76 -6.91
C PRO A 178 11.72 1.65 -6.40
N ASP A 179 10.49 1.44 -6.87
CA ASP A 179 9.31 2.11 -6.33
C ASP A 179 9.00 1.66 -4.91
N PHE A 180 9.24 0.39 -4.59
CA PHE A 180 8.97 -0.20 -3.28
C PHE A 180 10.25 -0.13 -2.44
N ALA A 181 10.36 0.93 -1.65
CA ALA A 181 11.61 1.37 -1.04
C ALA A 181 11.86 0.77 0.36
N GLY A 182 10.81 0.34 1.06
CA GLY A 182 10.97 -0.28 2.37
C GLY A 182 9.67 -0.79 2.97
N PHE A 183 9.80 -1.72 3.91
CA PHE A 183 8.68 -2.41 4.51
C PHE A 183 8.87 -2.55 6.01
N SER A 184 7.80 -2.37 6.78
CA SER A 184 7.71 -2.95 8.10
C SER A 184 7.16 -4.37 7.99
N CYS A 185 7.57 -5.28 8.87
CA CYS A 185 7.07 -6.65 8.93
C CYS A 185 6.46 -6.90 10.31
N THR A 186 5.23 -7.40 10.33
CA THR A 186 4.56 -7.89 11.55
C THR A 186 4.23 -9.37 11.42
N ILE A 187 3.49 -9.91 12.39
CA ILE A 187 3.05 -11.30 12.44
C ILE A 187 2.38 -11.69 11.10
N PRO A 188 2.68 -12.88 10.54
CA PRO A 188 3.65 -13.90 11.00
C PRO A 188 5.05 -13.79 10.34
N HIS A 189 5.34 -12.69 9.66
CA HIS A 189 6.42 -12.63 8.65
C HIS A 189 7.81 -12.29 9.17
N LYS A 190 7.96 -11.96 10.46
CA LYS A 190 9.24 -11.44 10.99
C LYS A 190 10.41 -12.43 10.89
N GLU A 191 10.17 -13.71 11.16
CA GLU A 191 11.20 -14.75 11.05
C GLU A 191 11.52 -15.09 9.59
N ALA A 192 10.49 -15.12 8.73
CA ALA A 192 10.67 -15.33 7.30
C ALA A 192 11.49 -14.19 6.66
N ALA A 193 11.30 -12.95 7.13
CA ALA A 193 12.03 -11.79 6.66
C ALA A 193 13.54 -11.89 6.85
N VAL A 194 14.02 -12.60 7.88
CA VAL A 194 15.46 -12.87 8.09
C VAL A 194 16.04 -13.63 6.89
N ARG A 195 15.30 -14.61 6.36
CA ARG A 195 15.75 -15.45 5.23
C ARG A 195 15.57 -14.76 3.87
N CYS A 196 14.68 -13.77 3.78
CA CYS A 196 14.40 -13.06 2.55
C CYS A 196 15.28 -11.81 2.33
N CYS A 197 15.99 -11.33 3.34
CA CYS A 197 16.91 -10.21 3.20
C CYS A 197 18.28 -10.69 2.71
N ASP A 198 18.91 -9.91 1.83
CA ASP A 198 20.27 -10.16 1.34
C ASP A 198 21.30 -9.90 2.44
N GLU A 199 21.03 -8.90 3.28
CA GLU A 199 21.84 -8.52 4.44
C GLU A 199 20.93 -8.36 5.66
N VAL A 200 21.40 -8.81 6.83
CA VAL A 200 20.66 -8.68 8.09
C VAL A 200 21.58 -8.07 9.13
N ASP A 201 21.12 -7.00 9.75
CA ASP A 201 21.79 -6.34 10.89
C ASP A 201 22.16 -7.38 11.98
N PRO A 202 23.35 -7.27 12.61
CA PRO A 202 23.79 -8.25 13.60
C PRO A 202 22.78 -8.49 14.73
N ILE A 203 22.15 -7.44 15.25
CA ILE A 203 21.18 -7.57 16.35
C ILE A 203 19.89 -8.25 15.85
N ALA A 204 19.43 -7.87 14.65
CA ALA A 204 18.27 -8.53 14.04
C ALA A 204 18.51 -10.03 13.77
N ARG A 205 19.75 -10.39 13.39
CA ARG A 205 20.18 -11.78 13.19
C ARG A 205 20.20 -12.55 14.51
N ASP A 206 20.75 -11.96 15.56
CA ASP A 206 20.82 -12.58 16.90
C ASP A 206 19.43 -12.78 17.52
N ILE A 207 18.51 -11.82 17.31
CA ILE A 207 17.11 -11.96 17.69
C ILE A 207 16.40 -13.03 16.85
N GLY A 208 16.84 -13.26 15.62
CA GLY A 208 16.19 -14.18 14.68
C GLY A 208 14.91 -13.62 14.06
N ALA A 209 14.74 -12.29 14.05
CA ALA A 209 13.54 -11.64 13.52
C ALA A 209 13.83 -10.27 12.90
N VAL A 210 13.25 -9.99 11.73
CA VAL A 210 13.32 -8.70 11.03
C VAL A 210 11.93 -8.06 11.01
N ASN A 211 11.80 -6.84 11.56
CA ASN A 211 10.57 -6.06 11.51
C ASN A 211 10.66 -4.86 10.54
N THR A 212 11.84 -4.58 10.00
CA THR A 212 12.10 -3.44 9.11
C THR A 212 13.01 -3.87 7.98
N ILE A 213 12.56 -3.74 6.74
CA ILE A 213 13.30 -4.05 5.52
C ILE A 213 13.51 -2.76 4.75
N ILE A 214 14.75 -2.47 4.35
CA ILE A 214 15.09 -1.33 3.51
C ILE A 214 15.63 -1.84 2.18
N ARG A 215 15.08 -1.35 1.06
CA ARG A 215 15.67 -1.57 -0.26
C ARG A 215 16.76 -0.54 -0.52
N LYS A 216 17.99 -1.00 -0.74
CA LYS A 216 19.15 -0.17 -1.06
C LYS A 216 19.14 0.23 -2.55
N PRO A 217 19.90 1.27 -2.95
CA PRO A 217 19.97 1.69 -4.36
C PRO A 217 20.46 0.61 -5.33
N ASP A 218 21.26 -0.36 -4.86
CA ASP A 218 21.71 -1.52 -5.63
C ASP A 218 20.66 -2.64 -5.72
N GLY A 219 19.47 -2.43 -5.13
CA GLY A 219 18.34 -3.35 -5.14
C GLY A 219 18.28 -4.31 -3.96
N LYS A 220 19.37 -4.43 -3.17
CA LYS A 220 19.44 -5.36 -2.03
C LYS A 220 18.45 -5.00 -0.93
N LEU A 221 17.92 -6.03 -0.28
CA LEU A 221 17.08 -5.94 0.90
C LEU A 221 17.93 -6.08 2.17
N VAL A 222 17.92 -5.04 3.00
CA VAL A 222 18.62 -5.05 4.30
C VAL A 222 17.60 -5.10 5.43
N GLY A 223 17.69 -6.12 6.28
CA GLY A 223 16.79 -6.37 7.40
C GLY A 223 17.32 -5.83 8.72
N TYR A 224 16.44 -5.17 9.47
CA TYR A 224 16.68 -4.61 10.80
C TYR A 224 15.56 -5.03 11.76
N ASN A 225 15.85 -4.88 13.06
CA ASN A 225 14.86 -5.05 14.12
C ASN A 225 14.82 -3.79 14.98
N THR A 226 13.69 -3.09 14.99
CA THR A 226 13.46 -1.91 15.84
C THR A 226 12.54 -2.20 17.03
N ASP A 227 11.99 -3.41 17.12
CA ASP A 227 11.07 -3.79 18.20
C ASP A 227 11.80 -3.85 19.54
N TYR A 228 13.01 -4.41 19.60
CA TYR A 228 13.71 -4.62 20.87
C TYR A 228 13.98 -3.30 21.59
N VAL A 229 14.48 -2.30 20.87
CA VAL A 229 14.77 -0.97 21.45
C VAL A 229 13.46 -0.28 21.84
N GLY A 230 12.43 -0.36 21.00
CA GLY A 230 11.12 0.22 21.31
C GLY A 230 10.48 -0.40 22.56
N ALA A 231 10.55 -1.72 22.70
CA ALA A 231 9.99 -2.44 23.84
C ALA A 231 10.78 -2.18 25.13
N ILE A 232 12.12 -2.28 25.08
CA ILE A 232 12.98 -2.06 26.25
C ILE A 232 12.83 -0.61 26.73
N SER A 233 12.95 0.39 25.84
CA SER A 233 12.83 1.79 26.22
C SER A 233 11.45 2.12 26.79
N ALA A 234 10.36 1.58 26.23
CA ALA A 234 9.03 1.80 26.77
C ALA A 234 8.86 1.22 28.19
N ILE A 235 9.47 0.06 28.48
CA ILE A 235 9.47 -0.54 29.82
C ILE A 235 10.31 0.31 30.78
N GLU A 236 11.51 0.70 30.39
CA GLU A 236 12.40 1.55 31.20
C GLU A 236 11.75 2.89 31.54
N ASP A 237 11.11 3.55 30.56
CA ASP A 237 10.42 4.82 30.75
C ASP A 237 9.20 4.66 31.65
N GLY A 238 8.45 3.57 31.49
CA GLY A 238 7.34 3.23 32.40
C GLY A 238 7.81 3.10 33.84
N ILE A 239 8.91 2.37 34.07
CA ILE A 239 9.49 2.18 35.41
C ILE A 239 10.03 3.51 35.97
N ARG A 240 10.76 4.30 35.19
CA ARG A 240 11.26 5.63 35.63
C ARG A 240 10.11 6.57 36.00
N GLY A 241 9.00 6.53 35.27
CA GLY A 241 7.77 7.24 35.62
C GLY A 241 7.20 6.83 36.98
N PHE A 242 7.37 5.57 37.40
CA PHE A 242 6.96 5.10 38.73
C PHE A 242 7.91 5.53 39.87
N TYR A 243 9.17 5.84 39.57
CA TYR A 243 10.15 6.33 40.56
C TYR A 243 10.19 7.86 40.69
N MET A 244 9.34 8.60 39.98
CA MET A 244 9.10 10.04 40.21
C MET A 244 7.65 10.39 40.56
N PRO A 245 7.18 10.00 41.77
CA PRO A 245 6.26 10.84 42.51
C PRO A 245 6.82 11.20 43.91
N LEU A 246 6.76 12.51 44.22
CA LEU A 246 6.96 13.18 45.51
C LEU A 246 8.41 13.54 45.93
N TYR A 247 9.02 14.51 45.23
CA TYR A 247 9.69 15.62 45.91
C TYR A 247 9.28 16.93 45.22
N ILE A 248 8.01 17.30 45.38
CA ILE A 248 7.63 18.71 45.43
C ILE A 248 7.26 18.95 46.88
N GLU A 249 8.22 19.41 47.69
CA GLU A 249 7.86 20.12 48.91
C GLU A 249 7.20 21.45 48.51
N PRO A 250 5.99 21.74 49.00
CA PRO A 250 5.46 23.09 48.95
C PRO A 250 6.24 23.95 49.94
N LEU A 251 6.66 25.14 49.48
CA LEU A 251 7.04 26.28 50.32
C LEU A 251 6.19 26.36 51.60
N TYR A 252 6.81 26.59 52.78
CA TYR A 252 6.47 27.70 53.70
C TYR A 252 7.32 27.72 55.01
N TYR A 253 7.74 28.95 55.38
CA TYR A 253 8.25 29.50 56.66
C TYR A 253 9.72 29.31 57.07
N CYS A 254 10.55 30.33 56.81
CA CYS A 254 10.85 31.45 57.73
C CYS A 254 11.50 32.62 56.96
#